data_AF-A0A1W9LEX4-F1
#
_entry.id   AF-A0A1W9LEX4-F1
#
_cell.length_a   1.000
_cell.length_b   1.000
_cell.length_c   1.000
_cell.angle_alpha   90.00
_cell.angle_beta   90.00
_cell.angle_gamma   90.00
#
_symmetry.space_group_name_H-M   'P 1'
#
loop_
_entity.id
_entity.type
_entity.pdbx_description
1 polymer ?
#
loop_
_entity_poly.entity_id
_entity_poly.type
_entity_poly.pdbx_seq_one_letter_code
_entity_poly.pdbx_strand_id
1 'polypeptide(L)'
;MCASVVCAIGAEPEARETVEVVREVLHPAEIRQEQGFCFIATPGLGRAGDQEARSVCTLMEDGKPIGPSRALHAAIRTEGKGRYSHWSPTALYFSASDNSDPRTNGREYALVSRRRVVRRSFERVFQAAEARYRVEAAAGRPVANRRVTLRNLDATAAAVFHLRGAGWPDLSSTEGILGSILPPGADEERKALAIWKFLVDWRYHYYPAEEGDEIHDPVKFINVYGYGFCDDCAENFAVLCRAAGIRARIWGLDGHVVGEAFYGGRWHMFDPDHEVVYRSADGKIASVEDLAADPSPITATPRDPIGSDSAAIAKLYTSTRDNRPGERKVAAGARLDPVLQPGDEVVFDLTDRDRSRRIAFPKESPAPVRANGRLLRRVPAVAAGQTAKIRTVWPYVLLGAELSLDPAREGIVAEVAIGDGAGPLGAVPAALRGAVLAADLTGWFEARMPAPYAYAIRVAPRGPADAGPALRGGVLTTWFQFAPRALPQVGAGGTEFVLRLAAPRGMSLPSGWRGVRVIHEWDEIAGDLPAGDSRAP
;
A
#
# COMPACT_ATOMS: atom_id res chain seq x y z
N MET A 1 -43.93 -8.97 13.75
CA MET A 1 -44.18 -9.97 12.69
C MET A 1 -42.87 -10.19 11.95
N CYS A 2 -42.31 -11.40 12.07
CA CYS A 2 -41.04 -11.79 11.47
C CYS A 2 -41.14 -11.79 9.94
N ALA A 3 -40.30 -11.00 9.28
CA ALA A 3 -40.11 -11.07 7.84
C ALA A 3 -38.74 -11.72 7.55
N SER A 4 -38.84 -13.01 7.26
CA SER A 4 -37.95 -13.92 6.55
C SER A 4 -36.69 -13.33 5.90
N VAL A 5 -35.54 -13.77 6.40
CA VAL A 5 -34.24 -13.71 5.71
C VAL A 5 -34.31 -14.65 4.50
N VAL A 6 -34.35 -14.09 3.30
CA VAL A 6 -34.09 -14.87 2.07
C VAL A 6 -32.60 -14.84 1.84
N CYS A 7 -31.89 -15.89 2.29
CA CYS A 7 -30.57 -16.21 1.80
C CYS A 7 -30.67 -16.55 0.31
N ALA A 8 -30.28 -15.63 -0.56
CA ALA A 8 -29.97 -15.98 -1.94
C ALA A 8 -28.67 -16.79 -1.93
N ILE A 9 -28.80 -18.10 -2.10
CA ILE A 9 -27.70 -19.04 -2.29
C ILE A 9 -27.16 -18.76 -3.70
N GLY A 10 -26.13 -17.91 -3.78
CA GLY A 10 -25.25 -17.90 -4.96
C GLY A 10 -24.48 -19.22 -4.96
N ALA A 11 -24.42 -19.90 -6.11
CA ALA A 11 -23.62 -21.12 -6.27
C ALA A 11 -22.20 -20.87 -5.73
N GLU A 12 -21.74 -21.74 -4.82
CA GLU A 12 -20.37 -21.65 -4.30
C GLU A 12 -19.40 -21.72 -5.49
N PRO A 13 -18.53 -20.71 -5.70
CA PRO A 13 -17.50 -20.83 -6.73
C PRO A 13 -16.60 -22.02 -6.36
N GLU A 14 -16.45 -22.97 -7.30
CA GLU A 14 -15.61 -24.15 -7.10
C GLU A 14 -14.22 -23.72 -6.60
N ALA A 15 -13.92 -24.15 -5.37
CA ALA A 15 -12.66 -23.87 -4.71
C ALA A 15 -11.54 -24.58 -5.43
N ARG A 16 -10.92 -23.91 -6.40
CA ARG A 16 -9.83 -24.51 -7.18
C ARG A 16 -8.54 -24.42 -6.39
N GLU A 17 -8.04 -25.56 -5.95
CA GLU A 17 -6.68 -25.67 -5.43
C GLU A 17 -5.70 -25.43 -6.58
N THR A 18 -4.76 -24.52 -6.39
CA THR A 18 -3.72 -24.20 -7.37
C THR A 18 -2.36 -24.17 -6.70
N VAL A 19 -1.31 -24.41 -7.48
CA VAL A 19 0.07 -24.26 -7.02
C VAL A 19 0.53 -22.86 -7.37
N GLU A 20 0.88 -22.08 -6.35
CA GLU A 20 1.50 -20.77 -6.51
C GLU A 20 3.01 -20.89 -6.35
N VAL A 21 3.73 -20.21 -7.24
CA VAL A 21 5.17 -19.98 -7.11
C VAL A 21 5.37 -18.65 -6.38
N VAL A 22 5.94 -18.70 -5.18
CA VAL A 22 6.34 -17.51 -4.42
C VAL A 22 7.81 -17.26 -4.69
N ARG A 23 8.14 -16.05 -5.14
CA ARG A 23 9.48 -15.65 -5.56
C ARG A 23 9.91 -14.41 -4.79
N GLU A 24 11.13 -14.45 -4.30
CA GLU A 24 11.81 -13.30 -3.69
C GLU A 24 13.12 -13.04 -4.43
N VAL A 25 13.29 -11.81 -4.92
CA VAL A 25 14.55 -11.36 -5.53
C VAL A 25 15.51 -10.97 -4.41
N LEU A 26 16.73 -11.48 -4.49
CA LEU A 26 17.79 -11.14 -3.56
C LEU A 26 18.48 -9.87 -4.05
N HIS A 27 18.31 -8.76 -3.34
CA HIS A 27 18.91 -7.50 -3.78
C HIS A 27 20.42 -7.48 -3.51
N PRO A 28 21.26 -7.02 -4.45
CA PRO A 28 22.72 -6.92 -4.25
C PRO A 28 23.16 -6.22 -2.97
N ALA A 29 22.41 -5.20 -2.54
CA ALA A 29 22.67 -4.46 -1.31
C ALA A 29 22.46 -5.29 -0.02
N GLU A 30 21.67 -6.36 -0.10
CA GLU A 30 21.35 -7.27 1.00
C GLU A 30 22.23 -8.52 0.99
N ILE A 31 23.09 -8.65 -0.02
CA ILE A 31 24.04 -9.74 -0.15
C ILE A 31 25.39 -9.31 0.42
N ARG A 32 25.91 -10.07 1.37
CA ARG A 32 27.25 -9.85 1.94
C ARG A 32 28.18 -10.99 1.57
N GLN A 33 29.41 -10.64 1.23
CA GLN A 33 30.46 -11.64 1.10
C GLN A 33 30.72 -12.27 2.48
N GLU A 34 30.90 -13.58 2.49
CA GLU A 34 31.28 -14.30 3.70
C GLU A 34 32.73 -14.78 3.61
N GLN A 35 32.99 -15.87 2.90
CA GLN A 35 34.32 -16.44 2.74
C GLN A 35 34.45 -17.17 1.40
N GLY A 36 35.58 -17.00 0.71
CA GLY A 36 35.84 -17.63 -0.58
C GLY A 36 34.76 -17.26 -1.60
N PHE A 37 34.14 -18.26 -2.23
CA PHE A 37 33.03 -18.08 -3.16
C PHE A 37 31.66 -17.95 -2.49
N CYS A 38 31.58 -17.99 -1.15
CA CYS A 38 30.34 -17.95 -0.40
C CYS A 38 29.88 -16.52 -0.10
N PHE A 39 28.61 -16.27 -0.39
CA PHE A 39 27.86 -15.08 -0.05
C PHE A 39 26.66 -15.46 0.83
N ILE A 40 26.23 -14.53 1.66
CA ILE A 40 25.04 -14.66 2.49
C ILE A 40 24.01 -13.63 2.05
N ALA A 41 22.77 -14.09 1.89
CA ALA A 41 21.58 -13.24 1.79
C ALA A 41 20.63 -13.54 2.96
N THR A 42 19.80 -12.55 3.31
CA THR A 42 18.78 -12.64 4.36
C THR A 42 17.38 -12.64 3.72
N PRO A 43 16.89 -13.78 3.21
CA PRO A 43 15.57 -13.83 2.60
C PRO A 43 14.46 -13.56 3.62
N GLY A 44 13.41 -12.85 3.20
CA GLY A 44 12.18 -12.55 3.92
C GLY A 44 11.02 -13.52 3.63
N LEU A 45 11.23 -14.54 2.79
CA LEU A 45 10.27 -15.58 2.43
C LEU A 45 9.71 -16.36 3.64
N GLY A 46 10.42 -16.37 4.78
CA GLY A 46 9.96 -16.97 6.03
C GLY A 46 9.78 -18.49 5.97
N ARG A 47 10.43 -19.17 5.02
CA ARG A 47 10.35 -20.63 4.87
C ARG A 47 11.34 -21.30 5.80
N ALA A 48 10.99 -22.45 6.37
CA ALA A 48 11.96 -23.24 7.15
C ALA A 48 13.20 -23.59 6.31
N GLY A 49 14.38 -23.38 6.88
CA GLY A 49 15.66 -23.76 6.28
C GLY A 49 16.10 -25.13 6.74
N ASP A 50 17.16 -25.64 6.12
CA ASP A 50 17.72 -26.98 6.36
C ASP A 50 18.18 -27.24 7.80
N GLN A 51 18.36 -26.18 8.60
CA GLN A 51 18.61 -26.27 10.03
C GLN A 51 17.37 -26.76 10.80
N GLU A 52 16.17 -26.33 10.42
CA GLU A 52 14.92 -26.66 11.12
C GLU A 52 14.14 -27.78 10.45
N ALA A 53 14.09 -27.80 9.11
CA ALA A 53 13.36 -28.78 8.31
C ALA A 53 13.94 -28.87 6.90
N ARG A 54 13.56 -29.88 6.11
CA ARG A 54 14.03 -29.93 4.72
C ARG A 54 13.57 -28.69 3.96
N SER A 55 14.51 -27.90 3.45
CA SER A 55 14.21 -26.70 2.69
C SER A 55 13.36 -27.02 1.45
N VAL A 56 12.33 -26.21 1.25
CA VAL A 56 11.42 -26.25 0.09
C VAL A 56 11.79 -25.23 -0.99
N CYS A 57 12.86 -24.46 -0.78
CA CYS A 57 13.25 -23.37 -1.65
C CYS A 57 14.26 -23.80 -2.72
N THR A 58 14.14 -23.20 -3.90
CA THR A 58 15.06 -23.31 -5.03
C THR A 58 15.71 -21.95 -5.28
N LEU A 59 17.04 -21.90 -5.36
CA LEU A 59 17.75 -20.71 -5.78
C LEU A 59 17.81 -20.63 -7.32
N MET A 60 17.47 -19.46 -7.85
CA MET A 60 17.47 -19.14 -9.26
C MET A 60 18.55 -18.10 -9.57
N GLU A 61 19.21 -18.23 -10.71
CA GLU A 61 20.10 -17.25 -11.32
C GLU A 61 19.59 -16.97 -12.75
N ASP A 62 19.23 -15.72 -13.04
CA ASP A 62 18.61 -15.29 -14.30
C ASP A 62 17.43 -16.18 -14.73
N GLY A 63 16.59 -16.54 -13.75
CA GLY A 63 15.42 -17.39 -13.94
C GLY A 63 15.72 -18.88 -14.14
N LYS A 64 16.98 -19.32 -14.03
CA LYS A 64 17.37 -20.74 -14.11
C LYS A 64 17.75 -21.28 -12.72
N PRO A 65 17.31 -22.48 -12.34
CA PRO A 65 17.69 -23.06 -11.06
C PRO A 65 19.19 -23.35 -11.04
N ILE A 66 19.87 -22.93 -9.98
CA ILE A 66 21.28 -23.26 -9.72
C ILE A 66 21.37 -24.25 -8.56
N GLY A 67 22.53 -24.89 -8.42
CA GLY A 67 22.80 -25.88 -7.40
C GLY A 67 24.22 -26.42 -7.54
N PRO A 68 24.59 -27.48 -6.78
CA PRO A 68 23.75 -28.28 -5.87
C PRO A 68 23.09 -27.52 -4.71
N SER A 69 21.87 -27.92 -4.34
CA SER A 69 21.18 -27.44 -3.14
C SER A 69 21.61 -28.21 -1.88
N ARG A 70 21.34 -27.63 -0.70
CA ARG A 70 21.72 -28.21 0.61
C ARG A 70 23.22 -28.47 0.74
N ALA A 71 24.04 -27.67 0.07
CA ALA A 71 25.47 -27.84 0.05
C ALA A 71 26.09 -27.52 1.42
N LEU A 72 27.11 -28.28 1.83
CA LEU A 72 27.90 -27.92 3.02
C LEU A 72 28.51 -26.54 2.83
N HIS A 73 28.44 -25.67 3.84
CA HIS A 73 28.98 -24.30 3.75
C HIS A 73 30.46 -24.29 3.34
N ALA A 74 31.25 -25.28 3.80
CA ALA A 74 32.63 -25.47 3.35
C ALA A 74 32.75 -25.61 1.83
N ALA A 75 31.91 -26.44 1.19
CA ALA A 75 31.91 -26.63 -0.26
C ALA A 75 31.44 -25.38 -1.01
N ILE A 76 30.51 -24.60 -0.46
CA ILE A 76 30.12 -23.31 -1.05
C ILE A 76 31.32 -22.36 -1.05
N ARG A 77 32.07 -22.29 0.06
CA ARG A 77 33.25 -21.42 0.19
C ARG A 77 34.39 -21.83 -0.74
N THR A 78 34.68 -23.13 -0.86
CA THR A 78 35.88 -23.63 -1.57
C THR A 78 35.62 -23.94 -3.04
N GLU A 79 34.46 -24.48 -3.38
CA GLU A 79 34.14 -24.91 -4.74
C GLU A 79 33.20 -23.93 -5.45
N GLY A 80 32.23 -23.38 -4.72
CA GLY A 80 31.17 -22.53 -5.25
C GLY A 80 30.37 -23.22 -6.36
N LYS A 81 30.29 -22.61 -7.54
CA LYS A 81 29.66 -23.09 -8.78
C LYS A 81 28.17 -23.34 -8.63
N GLY A 82 27.44 -22.35 -8.12
CA GLY A 82 25.99 -22.40 -7.97
C GLY A 82 25.51 -23.17 -6.74
N ARG A 83 26.43 -23.70 -5.92
CA ARG A 83 26.08 -24.38 -4.66
C ARG A 83 25.40 -23.41 -3.71
N TYR A 84 24.38 -23.90 -3.01
CA TYR A 84 23.71 -23.12 -1.97
C TYR A 84 23.14 -23.98 -0.84
N SER A 85 22.92 -23.33 0.30
CA SER A 85 22.30 -23.84 1.51
C SER A 85 21.31 -22.79 2.02
N HIS A 86 20.01 -23.09 1.92
CA HIS A 86 18.99 -22.32 2.62
C HIS A 86 18.94 -22.86 4.05
N TRP A 87 19.70 -22.21 4.94
CA TRP A 87 20.05 -22.74 6.24
C TRP A 87 18.96 -22.49 7.29
N SER A 88 18.40 -21.27 7.34
CA SER A 88 17.29 -20.88 8.23
C SER A 88 16.32 -19.96 7.46
N PRO A 89 15.15 -19.58 8.02
CA PRO A 89 14.20 -18.69 7.36
C PRO A 89 14.75 -17.35 6.90
N THR A 90 15.88 -16.92 7.47
CA THR A 90 16.54 -15.65 7.18
C THR A 90 18.01 -15.83 6.81
N ALA A 91 18.46 -17.03 6.45
CA ALA A 91 19.86 -17.24 6.08
C ALA A 91 20.00 -18.16 4.86
N LEU A 92 20.43 -17.57 3.74
CA LEU A 92 20.81 -18.28 2.53
C LEU A 92 22.31 -18.10 2.29
N TYR A 93 23.05 -19.21 2.25
CA TYR A 93 24.44 -19.27 1.83
C TYR A 93 24.49 -19.73 0.38
N PHE A 94 25.19 -19.02 -0.50
CA PHE A 94 25.25 -19.40 -1.90
C PHE A 94 26.49 -18.88 -2.63
N SER A 95 26.68 -19.36 -3.85
CA SER A 95 27.69 -18.88 -4.79
C SER A 95 27.05 -18.71 -6.17
N ALA A 96 27.56 -17.79 -7.00
CA ALA A 96 27.19 -17.70 -8.40
C ALA A 96 27.58 -18.99 -9.15
N SER A 97 26.86 -19.32 -10.23
CA SER A 97 27.11 -20.51 -11.05
C SER A 97 28.53 -20.60 -11.63
N ASP A 98 29.18 -19.45 -11.84
CA ASP A 98 30.53 -19.30 -12.37
C ASP A 98 31.52 -18.69 -11.36
N ASN A 99 31.15 -18.61 -10.08
CA ASN A 99 31.93 -18.01 -9.00
C ASN A 99 32.21 -16.50 -9.09
N SER A 100 31.55 -15.78 -10.01
CA SER A 100 31.57 -14.32 -10.01
C SER A 100 30.87 -13.74 -8.77
N ASP A 101 31.16 -12.47 -8.44
CA ASP A 101 30.53 -11.80 -7.29
C ASP A 101 29.07 -11.46 -7.61
N PRO A 102 28.07 -12.07 -6.92
CA PRO A 102 26.66 -11.86 -7.19
C PRO A 102 26.17 -10.43 -6.92
N ARG A 103 26.97 -9.60 -6.22
CA ARG A 103 26.63 -8.20 -5.95
C ARG A 103 26.91 -7.29 -7.14
N THR A 104 27.81 -7.70 -8.04
CA THR A 104 28.35 -6.84 -9.10
C THR A 104 28.32 -7.48 -10.49
N ASN A 105 28.03 -8.77 -10.60
CA ASN A 105 28.05 -9.49 -11.88
C ASN A 105 26.83 -9.20 -12.79
N GLY A 106 25.87 -8.40 -12.33
CA GLY A 106 24.71 -7.98 -13.11
C GLY A 106 23.63 -9.06 -13.29
N ARG A 107 23.72 -10.20 -12.60
CA ARG A 107 22.71 -11.27 -12.64
C ARG A 107 21.64 -11.09 -11.58
N GLU A 108 20.45 -11.58 -11.87
CA GLU A 108 19.34 -11.58 -10.92
C GLU A 108 19.30 -12.91 -10.17
N TYR A 109 19.39 -12.85 -8.85
CA TYR A 109 19.22 -14.00 -7.98
C TYR A 109 17.86 -13.98 -7.31
N ALA A 110 17.19 -15.12 -7.25
CA ALA A 110 15.91 -15.22 -6.57
C ALA A 110 15.73 -16.54 -5.83
N LEU A 111 15.23 -16.46 -4.62
CA LEU A 111 14.78 -17.64 -3.88
C LEU A 111 13.31 -17.90 -4.23
N VAL A 112 12.99 -19.13 -4.59
CA VAL A 112 11.66 -19.52 -5.05
C VAL A 112 11.13 -20.68 -4.21
N SER A 113 9.90 -20.56 -3.72
CA SER A 113 9.16 -21.67 -3.10
C SER A 113 7.84 -21.91 -3.84
N ARG A 114 7.27 -23.09 -3.68
CA ARG A 114 5.93 -23.40 -4.18
C ARG A 114 5.00 -23.64 -3.00
N ARG A 115 3.76 -23.18 -3.08
CA ARG A 115 2.73 -23.46 -2.08
C ARG A 115 1.41 -23.84 -2.74
N ARG A 116 0.66 -24.72 -2.07
CA ARG A 116 -0.72 -24.99 -2.44
C ARG A 116 -1.61 -23.92 -1.83
N VAL A 117 -2.46 -23.34 -2.66
CA VAL A 117 -3.44 -22.33 -2.26
C VAL A 117 -4.82 -22.75 -2.72
N VAL A 118 -5.82 -22.48 -1.89
CA VAL A 118 -7.22 -22.59 -2.27
C VAL A 118 -7.75 -21.18 -2.45
N ARG A 119 -8.08 -20.81 -3.70
CA ARG A 119 -8.63 -19.49 -3.98
C ARG A 119 -10.09 -19.43 -3.53
N ARG A 120 -10.42 -18.36 -2.81
CA ARG A 120 -11.75 -18.07 -2.30
C ARG A 120 -12.19 -16.69 -2.74
N SER A 121 -13.51 -16.52 -2.85
CA SER A 121 -14.11 -15.23 -3.03
C SER A 121 -15.40 -15.11 -2.24
N PHE A 122 -15.72 -13.88 -1.85
CA PHE A 122 -17.01 -13.48 -1.31
C PHE A 122 -17.54 -12.37 -2.20
N GLU A 123 -18.80 -12.45 -2.60
CA GLU A 123 -19.47 -11.43 -3.41
C GLU A 123 -20.84 -11.09 -2.83
N ARG A 124 -21.13 -9.79 -2.69
CA ARG A 124 -22.45 -9.32 -2.26
C ARG A 124 -22.77 -7.92 -2.79
N VAL A 125 -24.05 -7.67 -3.05
CA VAL A 125 -24.57 -6.34 -3.38
C VAL A 125 -25.12 -5.67 -2.13
N PHE A 126 -24.75 -4.40 -1.91
CA PHE A 126 -25.18 -3.57 -0.80
C PHE A 126 -25.93 -2.34 -1.29
N GLN A 127 -27.14 -2.13 -0.77
CA GLN A 127 -27.99 -0.98 -1.11
C GLN A 127 -28.23 -0.05 0.09
N ALA A 128 -28.04 -0.55 1.31
CA ALA A 128 -28.21 0.24 2.52
C ALA A 128 -27.07 1.26 2.68
N ALA A 129 -27.37 2.41 3.28
CA ALA A 129 -26.38 3.47 3.57
C ALA A 129 -25.29 3.00 4.55
N GLU A 130 -25.59 2.05 5.43
CA GLU A 130 -24.60 1.34 6.23
C GLU A 130 -24.96 -0.15 6.25
N ALA A 131 -23.94 -1.00 6.09
CA ALA A 131 -24.08 -2.44 6.17
C ALA A 131 -22.91 -3.05 6.96
N ARG A 132 -23.23 -4.03 7.80
CA ARG A 132 -22.26 -4.91 8.46
C ARG A 132 -22.36 -6.30 7.86
N TYR A 133 -21.23 -6.93 7.59
CA TYR A 133 -21.17 -8.27 7.03
C TYR A 133 -19.91 -8.99 7.49
N ARG A 134 -19.94 -10.32 7.42
CA ARG A 134 -18.87 -11.19 7.86
C ARG A 134 -18.41 -12.06 6.69
N VAL A 135 -17.10 -12.21 6.53
CA VAL A 135 -16.47 -13.11 5.56
C VAL A 135 -15.72 -14.19 6.33
N GLU A 136 -15.98 -15.44 6.00
CA GLU A 136 -15.36 -16.60 6.65
C GLU A 136 -14.21 -17.13 5.79
N ALA A 137 -13.02 -17.23 6.38
CA ALA A 137 -11.89 -17.98 5.86
C ALA A 137 -11.55 -19.15 6.80
N ALA A 138 -10.83 -20.15 6.30
CA ALA A 138 -10.39 -21.28 7.12
C ALA A 138 -9.56 -20.82 8.33
N ALA A 139 -10.09 -21.02 9.55
CA ALA A 139 -9.49 -20.54 10.80
C ALA A 139 -8.08 -21.09 11.09
N GLY A 140 -7.73 -22.27 10.56
CA GLY A 140 -6.43 -22.91 10.76
C GLY A 140 -5.42 -22.67 9.64
N ARG A 141 -5.72 -21.82 8.64
CA ARG A 141 -4.84 -21.57 7.49
C ARG A 141 -4.44 -20.10 7.42
N PRO A 142 -3.16 -19.79 7.17
CA PRO A 142 -2.77 -18.43 6.81
C PRO A 142 -3.51 -17.96 5.56
N VAL A 143 -3.92 -16.69 5.56
CA VAL A 143 -4.66 -16.05 4.46
C VAL A 143 -3.78 -15.05 3.75
N ALA A 144 -3.74 -15.13 2.42
CA ALA A 144 -3.13 -14.12 1.56
C ALA A 144 -4.24 -13.37 0.80
N ASN A 145 -4.49 -12.12 1.19
CA ASN A 145 -5.47 -11.27 0.52
C ASN A 145 -4.97 -10.86 -0.87
N ARG A 146 -5.84 -10.90 -1.86
CA ARG A 146 -5.52 -10.60 -3.26
C ARG A 146 -6.13 -9.29 -3.70
N ARG A 147 -7.46 -9.22 -3.67
CA ARG A 147 -8.20 -8.09 -4.25
C ARG A 147 -9.45 -7.77 -3.46
N VAL A 148 -9.77 -6.48 -3.44
CA VAL A 148 -11.10 -6.00 -3.07
C VAL A 148 -11.64 -5.18 -4.23
N THR A 149 -12.79 -5.58 -4.77
CA THR A 149 -13.42 -4.92 -5.91
C THR A 149 -14.75 -4.31 -5.46
N LEU A 150 -14.99 -3.05 -5.80
CA LEU A 150 -16.27 -2.38 -5.60
C LEU A 150 -16.78 -1.87 -6.94
N ARG A 151 -18.00 -2.25 -7.32
CA ARG A 151 -18.65 -1.79 -8.55
C ARG A 151 -19.96 -1.10 -8.24
N ASN A 152 -20.11 0.13 -8.71
CA ASN A 152 -21.38 0.81 -8.72
C ASN A 152 -22.31 0.17 -9.77
N LEU A 153 -23.43 -0.40 -9.32
CA LEU A 153 -24.40 -1.05 -10.21
C LEU A 153 -25.45 -0.08 -10.76
N ASP A 154 -25.48 1.16 -10.26
CA ASP A 154 -26.42 2.15 -10.73
C ASP A 154 -25.94 2.82 -12.02
N ALA A 155 -26.89 3.08 -12.91
CA ALA A 155 -26.62 3.66 -14.22
C ALA A 155 -26.66 5.20 -14.23
N THR A 156 -27.10 5.82 -13.13
CA THR A 156 -27.39 7.27 -13.09
C THR A 156 -26.80 7.99 -11.89
N ALA A 157 -26.73 7.34 -10.73
CA ALA A 157 -26.22 7.96 -9.52
C ALA A 157 -24.76 7.55 -9.23
N ALA A 158 -24.03 8.47 -8.62
CA ALA A 158 -22.70 8.20 -8.07
C ALA A 158 -22.82 7.82 -6.59
N ALA A 159 -21.84 7.08 -6.08
CA ALA A 159 -21.75 6.72 -4.67
C ALA A 159 -20.34 6.96 -4.12
N VAL A 160 -20.28 7.50 -2.91
CA VAL A 160 -19.10 7.46 -2.05
C VAL A 160 -19.15 6.18 -1.23
N PHE A 161 -18.02 5.50 -1.10
CA PHE A 161 -17.91 4.32 -0.23
C PHE A 161 -16.84 4.51 0.84
N HIS A 162 -17.08 3.97 2.03
CA HIS A 162 -16.07 3.78 3.06
C HIS A 162 -16.17 2.34 3.55
N LEU A 163 -15.10 1.57 3.32
CA LEU A 163 -14.99 0.19 3.75
C LEU A 163 -13.94 0.09 4.86
N ARG A 164 -14.31 -0.51 6.00
CA ARG A 164 -13.40 -0.75 7.14
C ARG A 164 -13.67 -2.08 7.82
N GLY A 165 -12.69 -2.58 8.55
CA GLY A 165 -12.89 -3.70 9.48
C GLY A 165 -13.70 -3.26 10.70
N ALA A 166 -14.47 -4.18 11.29
CA ALA A 166 -15.10 -3.91 12.58
C ALA A 166 -14.01 -3.72 13.65
N GLY A 167 -14.12 -2.66 14.46
CA GLY A 167 -13.11 -2.30 15.45
C GLY A 167 -11.88 -1.59 14.89
N TRP A 168 -11.75 -1.44 13.57
CA TRP A 168 -10.69 -0.65 12.95
C TRP A 168 -10.98 0.85 13.09
N PRO A 169 -9.94 1.70 13.22
CA PRO A 169 -10.11 3.15 13.21
C PRO A 169 -10.71 3.62 11.89
N ASP A 170 -11.49 4.70 11.96
CA ASP A 170 -11.96 5.43 10.78
C ASP A 170 -10.80 6.27 10.22
N LEU A 171 -10.24 5.85 9.09
CA LEU A 171 -9.09 6.50 8.46
C LEU A 171 -9.50 7.58 7.45
N SER A 172 -10.79 7.91 7.34
CA SER A 172 -11.30 8.73 6.24
C SER A 172 -11.10 10.24 6.43
N SER A 173 -10.88 10.70 7.66
CA SER A 173 -10.55 12.08 7.98
C SER A 173 -9.79 12.18 9.30
N THR A 174 -9.15 13.32 9.56
CA THR A 174 -8.51 13.60 10.85
C THR A 174 -9.50 13.43 12.02
N GLU A 175 -10.74 13.90 11.86
CA GLU A 175 -11.77 13.73 12.90
C GLU A 175 -12.19 12.27 13.06
N GLY A 176 -12.28 11.51 11.97
CA GLY A 176 -12.55 10.08 12.00
C GLY A 176 -11.46 9.32 12.76
N ILE A 177 -10.19 9.64 12.48
CA ILE A 177 -9.02 9.03 13.12
C ILE A 177 -9.08 9.30 14.61
N LEU A 178 -9.12 10.58 15.01
CA LEU A 178 -9.14 10.99 16.41
C LEU A 178 -10.37 10.44 17.15
N GLY A 179 -11.55 10.52 16.54
CA GLY A 179 -12.79 9.99 17.12
C GLY A 179 -12.78 8.48 17.32
N SER A 180 -11.91 7.75 16.59
CA SER A 180 -11.77 6.30 16.72
C SER A 180 -10.67 5.86 17.67
N ILE A 181 -9.56 6.60 17.75
CA ILE A 181 -8.38 6.19 18.55
C ILE A 181 -8.34 6.81 19.94
N LEU A 182 -8.96 7.99 20.14
CA LEU A 182 -8.90 8.67 21.43
C LEU A 182 -9.87 8.03 22.43
N PRO A 183 -9.40 7.60 23.62
CA PRO A 183 -10.29 7.05 24.63
C PRO A 183 -11.28 8.12 25.13
N PRO A 184 -12.56 7.77 25.37
CA PRO A 184 -13.53 8.70 25.94
C PRO A 184 -13.05 9.26 27.29
N GLY A 185 -13.09 10.59 27.46
CA GLY A 185 -12.68 11.26 28.70
C GLY A 185 -11.18 11.19 29.02
N ALA A 186 -10.32 10.82 28.05
CA ALA A 186 -8.88 10.81 28.25
C ALA A 186 -8.30 12.21 28.53
N ASP A 187 -7.35 12.26 29.45
CA ASP A 187 -6.43 13.40 29.64
C ASP A 187 -5.46 13.55 28.45
N GLU A 188 -4.65 14.61 28.46
CA GLU A 188 -3.72 14.86 27.35
C GLU A 188 -2.63 13.78 27.21
N GLU A 189 -2.14 13.20 28.30
CA GLU A 189 -1.14 12.12 28.24
C GLU A 189 -1.71 10.90 27.51
N ARG A 190 -2.90 10.45 27.91
CA ARG A 190 -3.56 9.28 27.30
C ARG A 190 -3.95 9.55 25.85
N LYS A 191 -4.33 10.78 25.50
CA LYS A 191 -4.56 11.18 24.11
C LYS A 191 -3.27 11.14 23.29
N ALA A 192 -2.18 11.72 23.79
CA ALA A 192 -0.89 11.74 23.11
C ALA A 192 -0.33 10.31 22.92
N LEU A 193 -0.44 9.45 23.94
CA LEU A 193 -0.07 8.03 23.84
C LEU A 193 -0.92 7.28 22.80
N ALA A 194 -2.23 7.55 22.73
CA ALA A 194 -3.09 6.93 21.71
C ALA A 194 -2.71 7.35 20.29
N ILE A 195 -2.37 8.63 20.09
CA ILE A 195 -1.89 9.16 18.80
C ILE A 195 -0.54 8.55 18.42
N TRP A 196 0.41 8.52 19.36
CA TRP A 196 1.71 7.86 19.16
C TRP A 196 1.55 6.39 18.79
N LYS A 197 0.74 5.64 19.55
CA LYS A 197 0.50 4.22 19.30
C LYS A 197 -0.17 3.97 17.95
N PHE A 198 -1.11 4.84 17.56
CA PHE A 198 -1.70 4.80 16.23
C PHE A 198 -0.64 4.95 15.14
N LEU A 199 0.29 5.90 15.26
CA LEU A 199 1.34 6.05 14.26
C LEU A 199 2.26 4.83 14.22
N VAL A 200 2.70 4.30 15.37
CA VAL A 200 3.48 3.06 15.47
C VAL A 200 2.79 1.90 14.71
N ASP A 201 1.48 1.71 14.90
CA ASP A 201 0.75 0.58 14.31
C ASP A 201 0.49 0.72 12.81
N TRP A 202 0.39 1.95 12.29
CA TRP A 202 -0.18 2.21 10.96
C TRP A 202 0.82 2.68 9.91
N ARG A 203 2.08 2.93 10.29
CA ARG A 203 3.13 3.40 9.38
C ARG A 203 4.27 2.39 9.25
N TYR A 204 5.11 2.60 8.25
CA TYR A 204 6.33 1.82 8.02
C TYR A 204 7.52 2.76 7.76
N HIS A 205 8.68 2.51 8.38
CA HIS A 205 9.87 3.32 8.13
C HIS A 205 10.46 3.01 6.75
N TYR A 206 10.48 4.00 5.84
CA TYR A 206 11.08 3.87 4.51
C TYR A 206 11.26 5.23 3.82
N TYR A 207 12.04 5.27 2.74
CA TYR A 207 12.17 6.44 1.88
C TYR A 207 10.80 7.00 1.45
N PRO A 208 10.47 8.25 1.80
CA PRO A 208 9.17 8.84 1.50
C PRO A 208 8.93 9.01 -0.01
N ALA A 209 7.66 9.04 -0.38
CA ALA A 209 7.25 9.17 -1.78
C ALA A 209 7.36 10.62 -2.31
N GLU A 210 7.15 11.61 -1.45
CA GLU A 210 7.09 13.05 -1.75
C GLU A 210 8.14 13.81 -0.93
N GLU A 211 8.56 14.98 -1.44
CA GLU A 211 9.40 15.94 -0.69
C GLU A 211 8.58 17.01 0.04
N GLY A 212 7.31 17.16 -0.33
CA GLY A 212 6.44 18.22 0.15
C GLY A 212 5.52 17.80 1.29
N ASP A 213 4.76 18.76 1.82
CA ASP A 213 3.90 18.60 2.99
C ASP A 213 2.70 17.65 2.86
N GLU A 214 2.47 17.10 1.68
CA GLU A 214 1.36 16.18 1.46
C GLU A 214 1.46 14.93 2.35
N ILE A 215 2.66 14.43 2.58
CA ILE A 215 2.92 13.26 3.43
C ILE A 215 2.77 13.57 4.93
N HIS A 216 2.68 14.85 5.30
CA HIS A 216 2.40 15.33 6.66
C HIS A 216 0.91 15.53 6.95
N ASP A 217 0.03 15.23 5.99
CA ASP A 217 -1.41 15.08 6.24
C ASP A 217 -1.71 13.64 6.71
N PRO A 218 -2.30 13.42 7.90
CA PRO A 218 -2.52 12.08 8.46
C PRO A 218 -3.36 11.15 7.58
N VAL A 219 -4.30 11.69 6.81
CA VAL A 219 -5.14 10.89 5.93
C VAL A 219 -4.35 10.42 4.72
N LYS A 220 -3.51 11.30 4.15
CA LYS A 220 -2.62 10.95 3.04
C LYS A 220 -1.52 10.00 3.47
N PHE A 221 -0.87 10.29 4.59
CA PHE A 221 0.19 9.48 5.16
C PHE A 221 -0.27 8.03 5.37
N ILE A 222 -1.44 7.83 5.98
CA ILE A 222 -1.90 6.47 6.32
C ILE A 222 -2.55 5.75 5.15
N ASN A 223 -3.34 6.43 4.31
CA ASN A 223 -4.13 5.75 3.27
C ASN A 223 -3.43 5.65 1.90
N VAL A 224 -2.60 6.63 1.54
CA VAL A 224 -1.99 6.71 0.19
C VAL A 224 -0.59 6.11 0.18
N TYR A 225 0.23 6.52 1.15
CA TYR A 225 1.65 6.13 1.21
C TYR A 225 1.85 4.96 2.16
N GLY A 226 1.54 5.14 3.45
CA GLY A 226 1.72 4.16 4.51
C GLY A 226 3.17 4.02 4.99
N TYR A 227 4.07 4.86 4.50
CA TYR A 227 5.50 4.85 4.84
C TYR A 227 6.11 6.25 4.78
N GLY A 228 7.19 6.44 5.53
CA GLY A 228 7.97 7.68 5.59
C GLY A 228 9.09 7.57 6.63
N PHE A 229 9.82 8.66 6.84
CA PHE A 229 10.90 8.78 7.82
C PHE A 229 10.41 9.31 9.18
N CYS A 230 11.37 9.59 10.06
CA CYS A 230 11.14 10.14 11.39
C CYS A 230 10.41 11.49 11.34
N ASP A 231 10.78 12.38 10.43
CA ASP A 231 10.13 13.68 10.24
C ASP A 231 8.66 13.53 9.83
N ASP A 232 8.38 12.65 8.87
CA ASP A 232 7.03 12.38 8.40
C ASP A 232 6.10 11.97 9.57
N CYS A 233 6.55 11.02 10.40
CA CYS A 233 5.74 10.54 11.51
C CYS A 233 5.68 11.51 12.69
N ALA A 234 6.75 12.27 12.97
CA ALA A 234 6.78 13.30 14.00
C ALA A 234 5.85 14.48 13.67
N GLU A 235 5.83 14.93 12.42
CA GLU A 235 4.91 15.97 11.96
C GLU A 235 3.46 15.48 12.02
N ASN A 236 3.17 14.26 11.55
CA ASN A 236 1.83 13.67 11.68
C ASN A 236 1.37 13.55 13.15
N PHE A 237 2.29 13.21 14.07
CA PHE A 237 2.02 13.23 15.51
C PHE A 237 1.62 14.63 15.99
N ALA A 238 2.39 15.65 15.63
CA ALA A 238 2.11 17.03 16.02
C ALA A 238 0.78 17.54 15.42
N VAL A 239 0.49 17.22 14.16
CA VAL A 239 -0.78 17.56 13.48
C VAL A 239 -1.97 16.93 14.22
N LEU A 240 -1.92 15.64 14.52
CA LEU A 240 -2.98 14.93 15.24
C LEU A 240 -3.16 15.46 16.67
N CYS A 241 -2.06 15.74 17.38
CA CYS A 241 -2.12 16.33 18.72
C CYS A 241 -2.79 17.70 18.71
N ARG A 242 -2.42 18.58 17.77
CA ARG A 242 -3.03 19.92 17.62
C ARG A 242 -4.51 19.81 17.29
N ALA A 243 -4.89 18.89 16.41
CA ALA A 243 -6.29 18.61 16.09
C ALA A 243 -7.07 18.04 17.30
N ALA A 244 -6.40 17.33 18.21
CA ALA A 244 -6.97 16.85 19.48
C ALA A 244 -6.98 17.91 20.60
N GLY A 245 -6.56 19.15 20.32
CA GLY A 245 -6.51 20.27 21.26
C GLY A 245 -5.27 20.30 22.15
N ILE A 246 -4.23 19.52 21.82
CA ILE A 246 -2.97 19.46 22.57
C ILE A 246 -1.94 20.31 21.83
N ARG A 247 -1.30 21.25 22.53
CA ARG A 247 -0.18 21.99 21.93
C ARG A 247 0.96 21.02 21.65
N ALA A 248 1.48 21.03 20.42
CA ALA A 248 2.53 20.12 19.99
C ALA A 248 3.57 20.82 19.11
N ARG A 249 4.80 20.32 19.15
CA ARG A 249 5.95 20.76 18.35
C ARG A 249 6.76 19.56 17.87
N ILE A 250 7.69 19.79 16.95
CA ILE A 250 8.72 18.82 16.56
C ILE A 250 10.09 19.31 17.02
N TRP A 251 11.05 18.41 17.10
CA TRP A 251 12.48 18.68 17.28
C TRP A 251 13.29 18.05 16.16
N GLY A 252 14.16 18.81 15.51
CA GLY A 252 15.27 18.25 14.72
C GLY A 252 16.47 17.99 15.63
N LEU A 253 17.04 16.79 15.56
CA LEU A 253 18.10 16.22 16.40
C LEU A 253 19.27 15.66 15.55
N ASP A 254 19.70 16.40 14.52
CA ASP A 254 20.77 16.03 13.57
C ASP A 254 20.67 14.61 12.99
N GLY A 255 19.83 14.48 11.96
CA GLY A 255 19.54 13.19 11.31
C GLY A 255 18.34 12.44 11.92
N HIS A 256 17.72 12.99 12.97
CA HIS A 256 16.48 12.46 13.54
C HIS A 256 15.47 13.57 13.86
N VAL A 257 14.18 13.25 13.84
CA VAL A 257 13.10 14.18 14.16
C VAL A 257 12.08 13.50 15.07
N VAL A 258 11.71 14.17 16.16
CA VAL A 258 10.73 13.64 17.14
C VAL A 258 9.64 14.66 17.45
N GLY A 259 8.50 14.18 17.91
CA GLY A 259 7.38 15.02 18.34
C GLY A 259 7.37 15.27 19.84
N GLU A 260 6.86 16.42 20.26
CA GLU A 260 6.51 16.69 21.65
C GLU A 260 5.10 17.21 21.80
N ALA A 261 4.42 16.79 22.88
CA ALA A 261 3.15 17.32 23.33
C ALA A 261 3.32 18.08 24.65
N PHE A 262 2.61 19.20 24.80
CA PHE A 262 2.64 20.01 26.02
C PHE A 262 1.38 19.75 26.86
N TYR A 263 1.56 19.21 28.05
CA TYR A 263 0.51 19.00 29.04
C TYR A 263 1.10 18.98 30.45
N GLY A 264 0.27 19.12 31.48
CA GLY A 264 0.76 19.16 32.88
C GLY A 264 1.80 20.26 33.15
N GLY A 265 1.83 21.33 32.33
CA GLY A 265 2.79 22.43 32.44
C GLY A 265 4.19 22.17 31.88
N ARG A 266 4.42 21.06 31.16
CA ARG A 266 5.73 20.71 30.59
C ARG A 266 5.62 20.02 29.23
N TRP A 267 6.76 19.88 28.55
CA TRP A 267 6.87 19.10 27.31
C TRP A 267 7.12 17.62 27.60
N HIS A 268 6.67 16.77 26.67
CA HIS A 268 6.79 15.32 26.72
C HIS A 268 7.06 14.78 25.32
N MET A 269 8.13 14.00 25.15
CA MET A 269 8.62 13.49 23.87
C MET A 269 7.95 12.16 23.50
N PHE A 270 7.58 12.06 22.22
CA PHE A 270 7.03 10.87 21.61
C PHE A 270 7.79 10.58 20.31
N ASP A 271 8.30 9.37 20.19
CA ASP A 271 9.04 8.91 19.01
C ASP A 271 8.27 7.75 18.37
N PRO A 272 7.39 8.03 17.38
CA PRO A 272 6.75 6.98 16.61
C PRO A 272 7.74 6.23 15.71
N ASP A 273 8.94 6.79 15.46
CA ASP A 273 9.90 6.18 14.55
C ASP A 273 10.63 5.00 15.20
N HIS A 274 11.15 5.25 16.38
CA HIS A 274 11.81 4.25 17.22
C HIS A 274 10.83 3.50 18.13
N GLU A 275 9.53 3.71 17.94
CA GLU A 275 8.44 3.08 18.69
C GLU A 275 8.62 3.20 20.22
N VAL A 276 9.02 4.38 20.69
CA VAL A 276 9.39 4.58 22.10
C VAL A 276 8.86 5.88 22.71
N VAL A 277 8.60 5.80 24.02
CA VAL A 277 8.52 6.94 24.93
C VAL A 277 9.45 6.65 26.10
N TYR A 278 10.23 7.63 26.54
CA TYR A 278 11.10 7.47 27.70
C TYR A 278 10.43 8.05 28.92
N ARG A 279 10.42 7.30 30.04
CA ARG A 279 9.87 7.79 31.30
C ARG A 279 10.98 8.08 32.30
N SER A 280 10.85 9.20 33.01
CA SER A 280 11.68 9.51 34.18
C SER A 280 11.32 8.59 35.36
N ALA A 281 12.15 8.61 36.40
CA ALA A 281 11.95 7.79 37.60
C ALA A 281 10.61 8.06 38.33
N ASP A 282 10.05 9.27 38.19
CA ASP A 282 8.72 9.62 38.72
C ASP A 282 7.57 9.21 37.79
N GLY A 283 7.87 8.45 36.73
CA GLY A 283 6.90 7.87 35.81
C GLY A 283 6.40 8.82 34.73
N LYS A 284 6.84 10.08 34.68
CA LYS A 284 6.44 11.04 33.62
C LYS A 284 7.19 10.76 32.33
N ILE A 285 6.57 11.05 31.19
CA ILE A 285 7.28 11.01 29.90
C ILE A 285 8.30 12.17 29.87
N ALA A 286 9.55 11.88 29.53
CA ALA A 286 10.63 12.86 29.45
C ALA A 286 10.46 13.76 28.21
N SER A 287 10.85 15.03 28.30
CA SER A 287 11.04 15.91 27.15
C SER A 287 12.38 15.65 26.46
N VAL A 288 12.58 16.22 25.27
CA VAL A 288 13.89 16.25 24.59
C VAL A 288 14.93 16.93 25.47
N GLU A 289 14.56 17.99 26.18
CA GLU A 289 15.47 18.73 27.07
C GLU A 289 15.85 17.90 28.31
N ASP A 290 14.91 17.14 28.88
CA ASP A 290 15.20 16.19 29.96
C ASP A 290 16.19 15.12 29.49
N LEU A 291 15.98 14.55 28.30
CA LEU A 291 16.82 13.49 27.73
C LEU A 291 18.20 14.00 27.29
N ALA A 292 18.29 15.26 26.87
CA ALA A 292 19.56 15.92 26.58
C ALA A 292 20.39 16.15 27.86
N ALA A 293 19.74 16.44 28.98
CA ALA A 293 20.39 16.61 30.28
C ALA A 293 20.77 15.27 30.94
N ASP A 294 19.90 14.26 30.83
CA ASP A 294 20.11 12.91 31.34
C ASP A 294 19.62 11.85 30.33
N PRO A 295 20.54 11.26 29.54
CA PRO A 295 20.19 10.23 28.56
C PRO A 295 20.04 8.83 29.17
N SER A 296 20.13 8.65 30.48
CA SER A 296 20.03 7.34 31.12
C SER A 296 18.73 6.57 30.82
N PRO A 297 17.56 7.22 30.61
CA PRO A 297 16.36 6.50 30.17
C PRO A 297 16.51 5.87 28.78
N ILE A 298 17.31 6.47 27.90
CA ILE A 298 17.58 5.96 26.54
C ILE A 298 18.48 4.72 26.62
N THR A 299 19.52 4.80 27.45
CA THR A 299 20.54 3.74 27.56
C THR A 299 20.21 2.66 28.59
N ALA A 300 18.99 2.67 29.15
CA ALA A 300 18.50 1.65 30.08
C ALA A 300 18.52 0.24 29.47
N THR A 301 18.36 0.14 28.15
CA THR A 301 18.59 -1.07 27.36
C THR A 301 19.69 -0.81 26.32
N PRO A 302 20.45 -1.83 25.89
CA PRO A 302 21.50 -1.66 24.89
C PRO A 302 20.93 -1.40 23.48
N ARG A 303 19.67 -1.80 23.23
CA ARG A 303 18.95 -1.58 21.99
C ARG A 303 17.58 -0.97 22.26
N ASP A 304 17.12 -0.13 21.35
CA ASP A 304 15.74 0.39 21.35
C ASP A 304 14.75 -0.65 20.80
N PRO A 305 13.42 -0.37 20.79
CA PRO A 305 12.41 -1.32 20.32
C PRO A 305 12.58 -1.80 18.88
N ILE A 306 13.16 -0.98 18.00
CA ILE A 306 13.39 -1.33 16.58
C ILE A 306 14.78 -1.95 16.34
N GLY A 307 15.61 -2.07 17.39
CA GLY A 307 16.91 -2.72 17.35
C GLY A 307 18.11 -1.79 17.11
N SER A 308 17.94 -0.46 17.16
CA SER A 308 19.04 0.50 17.06
C SER A 308 19.89 0.50 18.33
N ASP A 309 21.16 0.89 18.21
CA ASP A 309 22.06 1.01 19.36
C ASP A 309 21.67 2.22 20.23
N SER A 310 21.26 1.97 21.48
CA SER A 310 20.75 3.03 22.35
C SER A 310 21.78 4.10 22.70
N ALA A 311 23.07 3.75 22.72
CA ALA A 311 24.13 4.74 22.95
C ALA A 311 24.31 5.67 21.74
N ALA A 312 24.07 5.18 20.52
CA ALA A 312 23.97 6.03 19.33
C ALA A 312 22.73 6.92 19.38
N ILE A 313 21.56 6.38 19.77
CA ILE A 313 20.32 7.18 19.92
C ILE A 313 20.52 8.29 20.95
N ALA A 314 21.12 8.01 22.11
CA ALA A 314 21.39 9.01 23.14
C ALA A 314 22.27 10.17 22.66
N LYS A 315 23.14 9.96 21.66
CA LYS A 315 23.98 11.03 21.09
C LYS A 315 23.16 12.06 20.31
N LEU A 316 22.07 11.65 19.67
CA LEU A 316 21.16 12.54 18.93
C LEU A 316 20.53 13.58 19.87
N TYR A 317 20.26 13.21 21.12
CA TYR A 317 19.68 14.12 22.11
C TYR A 317 20.74 15.00 22.78
N THR A 318 21.96 14.47 22.98
CA THR A 318 23.01 15.11 23.80
C THR A 318 23.96 16.03 23.02
N SER A 319 23.97 15.99 21.67
CA SER A 319 24.77 16.90 20.84
C SER A 319 24.36 18.38 20.98
N THR A 320 23.09 18.64 21.31
CA THR A 320 22.41 19.91 21.71
C THR A 320 22.61 21.17 20.86
N ARG A 321 23.72 21.34 20.15
CA ARG A 321 24.04 22.53 19.34
C ARG A 321 23.15 22.66 18.09
N ASP A 322 22.66 21.52 17.66
CA ASP A 322 21.83 21.19 16.50
C ASP A 322 20.36 20.94 16.86
N ASN A 323 20.03 20.78 18.14
CA ASN A 323 18.65 20.61 18.59
C ASN A 323 17.84 21.88 18.31
N ARG A 324 16.85 21.78 17.42
CA ARG A 324 15.98 22.90 17.03
C ARG A 324 14.49 22.52 17.19
N PRO A 325 13.74 23.21 18.06
CA PRO A 325 12.30 23.02 18.12
C PRO A 325 11.60 23.78 16.99
N GLY A 326 10.53 23.19 16.44
CA GLY A 326 9.71 23.77 15.38
C GLY A 326 8.21 23.61 15.65
N GLU A 327 7.46 24.70 15.53
CA GLU A 327 5.99 24.69 15.57
C GLU A 327 5.40 25.03 14.21
N ARG A 328 5.92 24.38 13.16
CA ARG A 328 5.47 24.60 11.80
C ARG A 328 4.02 24.17 11.63
N LYS A 329 3.22 24.99 10.95
CA LYS A 329 1.86 24.64 10.54
C LYS A 329 1.92 23.96 9.18
N VAL A 330 1.47 22.72 9.13
CA VAL A 330 1.37 21.94 7.90
C VAL A 330 -0.06 21.97 7.39
N ALA A 331 -0.23 21.96 6.07
CA ALA A 331 -1.54 21.80 5.46
C ALA A 331 -2.08 20.40 5.83
N ALA A 332 -3.21 20.37 6.53
CA ALA A 332 -3.91 19.15 6.92
C ALA A 332 -5.42 19.31 6.68
N GLY A 333 -6.13 18.19 6.61
CA GLY A 333 -7.58 18.16 6.43
C GLY A 333 -8.03 17.50 5.13
N ALA A 334 -7.16 16.70 4.51
CA ALA A 334 -7.58 15.83 3.43
C ALA A 334 -8.68 14.87 3.91
N ARG A 335 -9.50 14.41 2.97
CA ARG A 335 -10.53 13.39 3.19
C ARG A 335 -10.37 12.27 2.19
N LEU A 336 -10.66 11.06 2.63
CA LEU A 336 -10.71 9.88 1.79
C LEU A 336 -12.16 9.60 1.39
N ASP A 337 -12.65 10.32 0.38
CA ASP A 337 -14.01 10.20 -0.14
C ASP A 337 -14.01 9.64 -1.57
N PRO A 338 -13.77 8.33 -1.78
CA PRO A 338 -13.70 7.75 -3.12
C PRO A 338 -15.09 7.73 -3.76
N VAL A 339 -15.24 8.45 -4.87
CA VAL A 339 -16.51 8.55 -5.61
C VAL A 339 -16.52 7.61 -6.81
N LEU A 340 -17.38 6.59 -6.76
CA LEU A 340 -17.72 5.76 -7.92
C LEU A 340 -18.82 6.45 -8.72
N GLN A 341 -18.50 6.89 -9.94
CA GLN A 341 -19.50 7.37 -10.90
C GLN A 341 -20.41 6.21 -11.36
N PRO A 342 -21.52 6.48 -12.04
CA PRO A 342 -22.40 5.42 -12.53
C PRO A 342 -21.65 4.36 -13.34
N GLY A 343 -21.76 3.10 -12.92
CA GLY A 343 -21.08 1.98 -13.56
C GLY A 343 -19.56 1.87 -13.34
N ASP A 344 -18.94 2.76 -12.56
CA ASP A 344 -17.52 2.65 -12.22
C ASP A 344 -17.24 1.35 -11.43
N GLU A 345 -16.07 0.77 -11.67
CA GLU A 345 -15.52 -0.32 -10.86
C GLU A 345 -14.14 0.09 -10.35
N VAL A 346 -13.90 -0.08 -9.05
CA VAL A 346 -12.57 0.05 -8.46
C VAL A 346 -12.08 -1.31 -8.01
N VAL A 347 -10.83 -1.60 -8.31
CA VAL A 347 -10.10 -2.78 -7.84
C VAL A 347 -8.93 -2.31 -7.01
N PHE A 348 -8.89 -2.70 -5.74
CA PHE A 348 -7.69 -2.60 -4.91
C PHE A 348 -6.93 -3.93 -5.01
N ASP A 349 -5.78 -3.94 -5.67
CA ASP A 349 -5.00 -5.15 -5.93
C ASP A 349 -3.77 -5.18 -5.03
N LEU A 350 -3.82 -6.02 -3.99
CA LEU A 350 -2.74 -6.16 -3.00
C LEU A 350 -1.50 -6.88 -3.56
N THR A 351 -1.64 -7.48 -4.75
CA THR A 351 -0.56 -8.19 -5.44
C THR A 351 0.16 -7.35 -6.49
N ASP A 352 -0.50 -6.33 -7.03
CA ASP A 352 0.11 -5.39 -7.96
C ASP A 352 0.90 -4.32 -7.19
N ARG A 353 2.21 -4.27 -7.44
CA ARG A 353 3.14 -3.30 -6.84
C ARG A 353 4.01 -2.65 -7.91
N ASP A 354 3.68 -2.82 -9.18
CA ASP A 354 4.57 -2.46 -10.29
C ASP A 354 4.77 -0.94 -10.39
N ARG A 355 3.83 -0.17 -9.85
CA ARG A 355 3.84 1.30 -9.93
C ARG A 355 3.95 1.90 -8.54
N SER A 356 4.72 2.98 -8.44
CA SER A 356 4.85 3.70 -7.18
C SER A 356 5.26 5.13 -7.43
N ARG A 357 4.77 6.04 -6.60
CA ARG A 357 5.26 7.41 -6.56
C ARG A 357 6.59 7.48 -5.80
N ARG A 358 7.62 8.03 -6.45
CA ARG A 358 9.01 8.10 -5.96
C ARG A 358 9.67 9.40 -6.38
N ILE A 359 9.19 10.54 -5.88
CA ILE A 359 9.72 11.87 -6.20
C ILE A 359 10.94 12.20 -5.34
N ALA A 360 10.85 12.00 -4.02
CA ALA A 360 11.95 12.36 -3.11
C ALA A 360 13.18 11.47 -3.30
N PHE A 361 12.97 10.18 -3.55
CA PHE A 361 14.04 9.18 -3.67
C PHE A 361 13.88 8.32 -4.93
N PRO A 362 14.06 8.89 -6.14
CA PRO A 362 13.80 8.19 -7.40
C PRO A 362 14.82 7.10 -7.74
N LYS A 363 15.96 7.07 -7.03
CA LYS A 363 17.02 6.07 -7.19
C LYS A 363 16.91 4.89 -6.22
N GLU A 364 16.24 5.08 -5.09
CA GLU A 364 16.12 4.06 -4.03
C GLU A 364 15.03 3.04 -4.35
N SER A 365 15.18 1.79 -3.92
CA SER A 365 14.18 0.75 -4.16
C SER A 365 12.76 1.19 -3.77
N PRO A 366 11.71 0.72 -4.48
CA PRO A 366 10.34 1.05 -4.10
C PRO A 366 9.93 0.45 -2.73
N ALA A 367 9.14 1.21 -1.95
CA ALA A 367 8.69 0.79 -0.61
C ALA A 367 7.97 -0.57 -0.60
N PRO A 368 8.33 -1.50 0.31
CA PRO A 368 7.79 -2.87 0.29
C PRO A 368 6.31 -2.95 0.65
N VAL A 369 5.78 -1.94 1.37
CA VAL A 369 4.40 -1.87 1.86
C VAL A 369 3.51 -0.97 0.99
N ARG A 370 3.56 -1.17 -0.33
CA ARG A 370 2.70 -0.48 -1.30
C ARG A 370 1.83 -1.46 -2.08
N ALA A 371 0.73 -0.95 -2.65
CA ALA A 371 -0.05 -1.67 -3.64
C ALA A 371 -0.69 -0.71 -4.64
N ASN A 372 -1.16 -1.27 -5.76
CA ASN A 372 -1.79 -0.52 -6.82
C ASN A 372 -3.27 -0.86 -6.96
N GLY A 373 -4.07 0.17 -7.12
CA GLY A 373 -5.47 0.04 -7.47
C GLY A 373 -5.74 0.49 -8.90
N ARG A 374 -6.90 0.09 -9.43
CA ARG A 374 -7.41 0.48 -10.74
C ARG A 374 -8.83 1.00 -10.60
N LEU A 375 -9.10 2.18 -11.14
CA LEU A 375 -10.44 2.70 -11.35
C LEU A 375 -10.80 2.54 -12.83
N LEU A 376 -11.81 1.73 -13.12
CA LEU A 376 -12.34 1.49 -14.44
C LEU A 376 -13.59 2.34 -14.62
N ARG A 377 -13.51 3.31 -15.52
CA ARG A 377 -14.62 4.20 -15.87
C ARG A 377 -15.11 3.96 -17.28
N ARG A 378 -16.42 3.86 -17.44
CA ARG A 378 -17.03 3.75 -18.77
C ARG A 378 -16.88 5.06 -19.55
N VAL A 379 -16.44 4.95 -20.79
CA VAL A 379 -16.51 6.03 -21.78
C VAL A 379 -17.80 5.85 -22.57
N PRO A 380 -18.67 6.87 -22.64
CA PRO A 380 -19.91 6.78 -23.39
C PRO A 380 -19.65 6.69 -24.89
N ALA A 381 -20.65 6.23 -25.65
CA ALA A 381 -20.61 6.28 -27.11
C ALA A 381 -20.46 7.73 -27.60
N VAL A 382 -19.70 7.94 -28.69
CA VAL A 382 -19.43 9.27 -29.25
C VAL A 382 -19.72 9.26 -30.74
N ALA A 383 -20.60 10.15 -31.19
CA ALA A 383 -20.89 10.33 -32.62
C ALA A 383 -19.75 11.02 -33.36
N ALA A 384 -19.68 10.86 -34.69
CA ALA A 384 -18.74 11.57 -35.52
C ALA A 384 -18.92 13.10 -35.36
N GLY A 385 -17.81 13.83 -35.20
CA GLY A 385 -17.84 15.29 -34.99
C GLY A 385 -18.25 15.74 -33.57
N GLN A 386 -18.65 14.83 -32.69
CA GLN A 386 -18.89 15.12 -31.28
C GLN A 386 -17.63 14.85 -30.44
N THR A 387 -17.69 15.22 -29.17
CA THR A 387 -16.58 15.05 -28.23
C THR A 387 -17.10 14.60 -26.87
N ALA A 388 -16.46 13.59 -26.29
CA ALA A 388 -16.65 13.23 -24.90
C ALA A 388 -15.60 13.94 -24.03
N LYS A 389 -16.03 14.52 -22.91
CA LYS A 389 -15.14 15.05 -21.87
C LYS A 389 -15.38 14.27 -20.59
N ILE A 390 -14.33 13.72 -20.00
CA ILE A 390 -14.41 12.92 -18.78
C ILE A 390 -13.46 13.53 -17.76
N ARG A 391 -13.99 13.91 -16.60
CA ARG A 391 -13.18 14.35 -15.47
C ARG A 391 -13.13 13.24 -14.43
N THR A 392 -11.92 12.87 -14.05
CA THR A 392 -11.66 11.91 -12.97
C THR A 392 -11.07 12.66 -11.79
N VAL A 393 -11.64 12.45 -10.62
CA VAL A 393 -11.13 12.91 -9.33
C VAL A 393 -11.12 11.70 -8.43
N TRP A 394 -10.00 11.46 -7.76
CA TRP A 394 -9.80 10.28 -6.93
C TRP A 394 -8.96 10.65 -5.70
N PRO A 395 -9.23 10.09 -4.50
CA PRO A 395 -8.54 10.54 -3.28
C PRO A 395 -7.15 9.92 -3.09
N TYR A 396 -6.77 8.96 -3.94
CA TYR A 396 -5.46 8.32 -3.99
C TYR A 396 -4.61 8.89 -5.12
N VAL A 397 -3.29 8.92 -4.94
CA VAL A 397 -2.36 9.47 -5.94
C VAL A 397 -2.45 8.65 -7.22
N LEU A 398 -2.67 9.35 -8.33
CA LEU A 398 -2.79 8.74 -9.66
C LEU A 398 -1.41 8.50 -10.25
N LEU A 399 -1.20 7.29 -10.79
CA LEU A 399 0.10 6.86 -11.31
C LEU A 399 0.11 6.69 -12.83
N GLY A 400 -1.06 6.74 -13.47
CA GLY A 400 -1.19 6.54 -14.91
C GLY A 400 -2.63 6.31 -15.33
N ALA A 401 -2.88 6.35 -16.64
CA ALA A 401 -4.16 5.95 -17.19
C ALA A 401 -4.01 5.42 -18.62
N GLU A 402 -4.93 4.54 -19.00
CA GLU A 402 -5.02 3.98 -20.34
C GLU A 402 -6.47 4.07 -20.78
N LEU A 403 -6.65 4.49 -22.02
CA LEU A 403 -7.95 4.59 -22.66
C LEU A 403 -8.06 3.51 -23.73
N SER A 404 -9.11 2.70 -23.64
CA SER A 404 -9.47 1.69 -24.66
C SER A 404 -10.85 2.02 -25.22
N LEU A 405 -10.94 2.25 -26.53
CA LEU A 405 -12.16 2.64 -27.23
C LEU A 405 -12.58 1.58 -28.25
N ASP A 406 -13.89 1.34 -28.36
CA ASP A 406 -14.48 0.45 -29.36
C ASP A 406 -14.92 1.26 -30.60
N PRO A 407 -14.11 1.26 -31.69
CA PRO A 407 -14.51 1.90 -32.94
C PRO A 407 -15.68 1.13 -33.56
N ALA A 408 -16.70 1.85 -34.02
CA ALA A 408 -17.89 1.20 -34.58
C ALA A 408 -17.63 0.42 -35.88
N ARG A 409 -16.48 0.68 -36.53
CA ARG A 409 -16.00 0.12 -37.80
C ARG A 409 -14.55 0.50 -38.05
N GLU A 410 -13.97 -0.10 -39.09
CA GLU A 410 -12.62 0.22 -39.58
C GLU A 410 -12.52 1.67 -40.10
N GLY A 411 -11.33 2.26 -39.98
CA GLY A 411 -11.05 3.63 -40.45
C GLY A 411 -11.41 4.75 -39.46
N ILE A 412 -12.03 4.44 -38.32
CA ILE A 412 -12.21 5.42 -37.24
C ILE A 412 -10.90 5.64 -36.50
N VAL A 413 -10.51 6.90 -36.35
CA VAL A 413 -9.44 7.34 -35.45
C VAL A 413 -10.03 8.23 -34.36
N ALA A 414 -9.31 8.46 -33.26
CA ALA A 414 -9.75 9.42 -32.25
C ALA A 414 -8.60 10.32 -31.81
N GLU A 415 -8.90 11.62 -31.74
CA GLU A 415 -8.04 12.56 -31.06
C GLU A 415 -8.30 12.48 -29.56
N VAL A 416 -7.26 12.14 -28.82
CA VAL A 416 -7.28 12.07 -27.37
C VAL A 416 -6.44 13.22 -26.83
N ALA A 417 -6.93 13.90 -25.81
CA ALA A 417 -6.17 14.93 -25.12
C ALA A 417 -6.39 14.85 -23.60
N ILE A 418 -5.37 15.20 -22.81
CA ILE A 418 -5.36 15.13 -21.34
C ILE A 418 -4.89 16.43 -20.71
N GLY A 419 -5.38 16.75 -19.51
CA GLY A 419 -4.91 17.89 -18.71
C GLY A 419 -5.64 18.03 -17.37
N ASP A 420 -5.41 19.12 -16.66
CA ASP A 420 -5.95 19.34 -15.31
C ASP A 420 -7.47 19.63 -15.27
N GLY A 421 -8.08 19.90 -16.44
CA GLY A 421 -9.52 20.06 -16.65
C GLY A 421 -9.98 21.49 -16.95
N ALA A 422 -9.37 22.51 -16.33
CA ALA A 422 -9.67 23.92 -16.60
C ALA A 422 -8.71 24.56 -17.64
N GLY A 423 -7.54 23.95 -17.84
CA GLY A 423 -6.49 24.43 -18.74
C GLY A 423 -6.49 23.76 -20.12
N PRO A 424 -5.53 24.13 -20.99
CA PRO A 424 -5.35 23.49 -22.29
C PRO A 424 -5.06 21.98 -22.11
N LEU A 425 -5.60 21.17 -23.01
CA LEU A 425 -5.36 19.73 -23.02
C LEU A 425 -4.23 19.42 -24.00
N GLY A 426 -3.23 18.66 -23.55
CA GLY A 426 -2.16 18.13 -24.39
C GLY A 426 -2.64 16.93 -25.20
N ALA A 427 -2.31 16.88 -26.49
CA ALA A 427 -2.67 15.75 -27.34
C ALA A 427 -1.91 14.48 -26.95
N VAL A 428 -2.59 13.34 -27.00
CA VAL A 428 -2.01 12.02 -26.75
C VAL A 428 -2.29 11.13 -27.95
N PRO A 429 -1.26 10.43 -28.49
CA PRO A 429 -1.47 9.49 -29.59
C PRO A 429 -2.44 8.38 -29.21
N ALA A 430 -3.38 8.09 -30.11
CA ALA A 430 -4.22 6.91 -30.05
C ALA A 430 -3.92 6.01 -31.25
N ALA A 431 -3.77 4.71 -31.03
CA ALA A 431 -3.40 3.75 -32.06
C ALA A 431 -4.30 2.51 -32.00
N LEU A 432 -4.63 1.96 -33.18
CA LEU A 432 -5.41 0.74 -33.27
C LEU A 432 -4.55 -0.46 -32.85
N ARG A 433 -5.02 -1.23 -31.86
CA ARG A 433 -4.43 -2.46 -31.38
C ARG A 433 -5.46 -3.58 -31.54
N GLY A 434 -5.35 -4.34 -32.62
CA GLY A 434 -6.40 -5.28 -33.02
C GLY A 434 -7.69 -4.54 -33.36
N ALA A 435 -8.77 -4.80 -32.63
CA ALA A 435 -10.06 -4.13 -32.83
C ALA A 435 -10.29 -2.91 -31.91
N VAL A 436 -9.34 -2.57 -31.05
CA VAL A 436 -9.49 -1.51 -30.03
C VAL A 436 -8.60 -0.33 -30.37
N LEU A 437 -9.13 0.90 -30.28
CA LEU A 437 -8.33 2.11 -30.34
C LEU A 437 -7.81 2.44 -28.93
N ALA A 438 -6.51 2.35 -28.72
CA ALA A 438 -5.87 2.52 -27.41
C ALA A 438 -5.03 3.80 -27.34
N ALA A 439 -5.07 4.50 -26.21
CA ALA A 439 -4.18 5.62 -25.91
C ALA A 439 -3.59 5.46 -24.50
N ASP A 440 -2.26 5.52 -24.41
CA ASP A 440 -1.54 5.51 -23.14
C ASP A 440 -1.37 6.95 -22.65
N LEU A 441 -1.98 7.26 -21.51
CA LEU A 441 -1.98 8.58 -20.90
C LEU A 441 -0.94 8.69 -19.77
N THR A 442 -0.20 7.61 -19.49
CA THR A 442 0.64 7.46 -18.29
C THR A 442 1.70 8.55 -18.18
N GLY A 443 2.33 8.92 -19.30
CA GLY A 443 3.37 9.97 -19.32
C GLY A 443 2.90 11.35 -18.85
N TRP A 444 1.59 11.62 -18.82
CA TRP A 444 1.06 12.88 -18.26
C TRP A 444 1.16 12.94 -16.73
N PHE A 445 1.12 11.79 -16.05
CA PHE A 445 1.17 11.70 -14.59
C PHE A 445 2.60 11.71 -14.05
N GLU A 446 3.55 11.21 -14.85
CA GLU A 446 4.96 11.15 -14.50
C GLU A 446 5.54 12.54 -14.20
N ALA A 447 6.41 12.62 -13.18
CA ALA A 447 7.11 13.84 -12.76
C ALA A 447 6.21 15.05 -12.37
N ARG A 448 4.89 14.86 -12.21
CA ARG A 448 4.02 15.94 -11.71
C ARG A 448 4.33 16.27 -10.25
N MET A 449 4.39 17.57 -9.99
CA MET A 449 4.40 18.16 -8.65
C MET A 449 3.43 19.34 -8.63
N PRO A 450 2.45 19.37 -7.72
CA PRO A 450 2.16 18.36 -6.68
C PRO A 450 1.59 17.06 -7.27
N ALA A 451 1.36 16.08 -6.39
CA ALA A 451 0.78 14.80 -6.74
C ALA A 451 -0.56 14.93 -7.49
N PRO A 452 -0.77 14.18 -8.59
CA PRO A 452 -2.02 14.26 -9.34
C PRO A 452 -3.14 13.44 -8.66
N TYR A 453 -4.22 14.12 -8.30
CA TYR A 453 -5.47 13.54 -7.76
C TYR A 453 -6.68 13.72 -8.69
N ALA A 454 -6.49 14.47 -9.77
CA ALA A 454 -7.52 14.71 -10.75
C ALA A 454 -6.91 14.93 -12.13
N TYR A 455 -7.67 14.58 -13.15
CA TYR A 455 -7.37 14.90 -14.54
C TYR A 455 -8.66 14.94 -15.35
N ALA A 456 -8.59 15.49 -16.55
CA ALA A 456 -9.66 15.40 -17.53
C ALA A 456 -9.09 14.91 -18.85
N ILE A 457 -9.89 14.12 -19.56
CA ILE A 457 -9.61 13.75 -20.94
C ILE A 457 -10.70 14.27 -21.87
N ARG A 458 -10.32 14.49 -23.12
CA ARG A 458 -11.19 14.78 -24.24
C ARG A 458 -10.96 13.74 -25.31
N VAL A 459 -12.04 13.15 -25.82
CA VAL A 459 -12.01 12.18 -26.91
C VAL A 459 -12.88 12.69 -28.05
N ALA A 460 -12.30 12.85 -29.23
CA ALA A 460 -13.00 13.29 -30.43
C ALA A 460 -12.72 12.33 -31.59
N PRO A 461 -13.66 11.45 -31.97
CA PRO A 461 -13.48 10.58 -33.12
C PRO A 461 -13.48 11.37 -34.43
N ARG A 462 -12.64 10.92 -35.37
CA ARG A 462 -12.62 11.38 -36.76
C ARG A 462 -12.80 10.19 -37.69
N GLY A 463 -13.57 10.38 -38.74
CA GLY A 463 -13.90 9.35 -39.73
C GLY A 463 -15.16 9.70 -40.52
N PRO A 464 -15.63 8.79 -41.38
CA PRO A 464 -16.83 9.00 -42.20
C PRO A 464 -18.05 9.34 -41.33
N ALA A 465 -18.75 10.42 -41.69
CA ALA A 465 -19.95 10.89 -41.01
C ALA A 465 -21.18 10.16 -41.55
N ASP A 466 -21.63 9.13 -40.84
CA ASP A 466 -22.86 8.41 -41.18
C ASP A 466 -23.80 8.33 -39.96
N ALA A 467 -24.98 7.73 -40.15
CA ALA A 467 -25.94 7.51 -39.07
C ALA A 467 -25.40 6.50 -38.03
N GLY A 468 -24.99 7.00 -36.85
CA GLY A 468 -24.60 6.17 -35.71
C GLY A 468 -23.39 6.71 -34.93
N PRO A 469 -23.06 6.10 -33.77
CA PRO A 469 -21.86 6.46 -33.03
C PRO A 469 -20.60 6.06 -33.79
N ALA A 470 -19.59 6.92 -33.83
CA ALA A 470 -18.26 6.58 -34.36
C ALA A 470 -17.48 5.70 -33.38
N LEU A 471 -17.65 5.93 -32.08
CA LEU A 471 -17.18 5.08 -30.99
C LEU A 471 -18.39 4.51 -30.26
N ARG A 472 -18.49 3.17 -30.13
CA ARG A 472 -19.55 2.50 -29.36
C ARG A 472 -19.41 2.70 -27.85
N GLY A 473 -18.24 3.17 -27.42
CA GLY A 473 -17.89 3.47 -26.04
C GLY A 473 -16.45 3.05 -25.77
N GLY A 474 -16.14 2.84 -24.51
CA GLY A 474 -14.83 2.37 -24.11
C GLY A 474 -14.68 2.28 -22.59
N VAL A 475 -13.44 2.07 -22.17
CA VAL A 475 -13.03 2.03 -20.77
C VAL A 475 -11.82 2.92 -20.60
N LEU A 476 -11.87 3.79 -19.59
CA LEU A 476 -10.74 4.53 -19.06
C LEU A 476 -10.29 3.83 -17.78
N THR A 477 -9.11 3.22 -17.81
CA THR A 477 -8.49 2.60 -16.65
C THR A 477 -7.49 3.58 -16.05
N THR A 478 -7.68 3.95 -14.79
CA THR A 478 -6.76 4.82 -14.04
C THR A 478 -6.08 4.00 -12.96
N TRP A 479 -4.74 4.02 -12.89
CA TRP A 479 -3.99 3.38 -11.81
C TRP A 479 -3.70 4.37 -10.69
N PHE A 480 -3.74 3.90 -9.45
CA PHE A 480 -3.42 4.69 -8.27
C PHE A 480 -2.62 3.89 -7.24
N GLN A 481 -1.89 4.58 -6.37
CA GLN A 481 -1.22 3.96 -5.22
C GLN A 481 -2.13 3.99 -4.00
N PHE A 482 -2.11 2.93 -3.19
CA PHE A 482 -2.67 2.95 -1.85
C PHE A 482 -1.79 2.20 -0.86
N ALA A 483 -1.97 2.49 0.43
CA ALA A 483 -1.34 1.79 1.53
C ALA A 483 -2.11 0.49 1.83
N PRO A 484 -1.53 -0.71 1.63
CA PRO A 484 -2.20 -1.99 1.87
C PRO A 484 -2.73 -2.15 3.30
N ARG A 485 -2.04 -1.55 4.27
CA ARG A 485 -2.39 -1.62 5.69
C ARG A 485 -3.71 -0.88 6.00
N ALA A 486 -4.02 0.15 5.23
CA ALA A 486 -5.27 0.92 5.35
C ALA A 486 -6.49 0.24 4.69
N LEU A 487 -6.28 -0.80 3.88
CA LEU A 487 -7.36 -1.58 3.30
C LEU A 487 -7.72 -2.74 4.24
N PRO A 488 -8.99 -2.88 4.67
CA PRO A 488 -9.38 -4.00 5.51
C PRO A 488 -9.30 -5.32 4.73
N GLN A 489 -8.77 -6.33 5.40
CA GLN A 489 -8.37 -7.60 4.81
C GLN A 489 -9.06 -8.76 5.51
N VAL A 490 -9.35 -9.84 4.77
CA VAL A 490 -9.88 -11.09 5.33
C VAL A 490 -8.77 -11.74 6.16
N GLY A 491 -9.03 -11.94 7.45
CA GLY A 491 -8.19 -12.69 8.36
C GLY A 491 -8.60 -14.17 8.43
N ALA A 492 -7.78 -14.99 9.08
CA ALA A 492 -8.14 -16.37 9.36
C ALA A 492 -9.38 -16.44 10.26
N GLY A 493 -10.35 -17.30 9.91
CA GLY A 493 -11.64 -17.36 10.57
C GLY A 493 -12.59 -16.28 10.04
N GLY A 494 -13.52 -15.85 10.89
CA GLY A 494 -14.53 -14.87 10.48
C GLY A 494 -14.08 -13.44 10.71
N THR A 495 -14.04 -12.64 9.64
CA THR A 495 -13.70 -11.22 9.66
C THR A 495 -14.94 -10.37 9.44
N GLU A 496 -15.19 -9.41 10.31
CA GLU A 496 -16.31 -8.48 10.19
C GLU A 496 -15.91 -7.18 9.50
N PHE A 497 -16.74 -6.73 8.57
CA PHE A 497 -16.58 -5.51 7.80
C PHE A 497 -17.79 -4.58 7.98
N VAL A 498 -17.51 -3.28 7.88
CA VAL A 498 -18.50 -2.22 7.83
C VAL A 498 -18.33 -1.48 6.51
N LEU A 499 -19.39 -1.42 5.72
CA LEU A 499 -19.48 -0.62 4.50
C LEU A 499 -20.47 0.53 4.71
N ARG A 500 -20.02 1.76 4.53
CA ARG A 500 -20.89 2.94 4.43
C ARG A 500 -20.96 3.42 3.00
N LEU A 501 -22.16 3.77 2.57
CA LEU A 501 -22.49 4.27 1.25
C LEU A 501 -23.29 5.56 1.38
N ALA A 502 -22.90 6.57 0.62
CA ALA A 502 -23.60 7.86 0.56
C ALA A 502 -23.59 8.39 -0.87
N ALA A 503 -24.51 9.30 -1.20
CA ALA A 503 -24.34 10.09 -2.41
C ALA A 503 -23.24 11.15 -2.18
N PRO A 504 -22.53 11.61 -3.23
CA PRO A 504 -21.50 12.64 -3.10
C PRO A 504 -21.98 13.87 -2.33
N ARG A 505 -21.06 14.53 -1.63
CA ARG A 505 -21.35 15.71 -0.78
C ARG A 505 -22.27 15.41 0.42
N GLY A 506 -22.32 14.16 0.89
CA GLY A 506 -23.08 13.77 2.08
C GLY A 506 -24.59 13.71 1.87
N MET A 507 -25.05 13.66 0.61
CA MET A 507 -26.47 13.53 0.29
C MET A 507 -26.96 12.08 0.49
N SER A 508 -28.28 11.90 0.59
CA SER A 508 -28.88 10.56 0.59
C SER A 508 -28.85 9.93 -0.79
N LEU A 509 -28.65 8.61 -0.85
CA LEU A 509 -28.79 7.84 -2.08
C LEU A 509 -30.24 7.90 -2.59
N PRO A 510 -30.47 7.94 -3.92
CA PRO A 510 -31.81 8.03 -4.48
C PRO A 510 -32.65 6.79 -4.21
N SER A 511 -33.97 6.96 -4.18
CA SER A 511 -34.93 5.85 -4.12
C SER A 511 -34.74 4.92 -5.32
N GLY A 512 -34.58 3.62 -5.08
CA GLY A 512 -34.38 2.62 -6.14
C GLY A 512 -32.93 2.46 -6.62
N TRP A 513 -31.97 3.10 -5.95
CA TRP A 513 -30.53 2.88 -6.15
C TRP A 513 -30.16 1.39 -6.23
N ARG A 514 -29.35 1.02 -7.24
CA ARG A 514 -29.04 -0.39 -7.53
C ARG A 514 -27.97 -1.02 -6.65
N GLY A 515 -27.27 -0.24 -5.84
CA GLY A 515 -26.29 -0.75 -4.89
C GLY A 515 -24.85 -0.73 -5.41
N VAL A 516 -23.93 -1.04 -4.49
CA VAL A 516 -22.54 -1.33 -4.80
C VAL A 516 -22.31 -2.82 -4.60
N ARG A 517 -21.75 -3.48 -5.60
CA ARG A 517 -21.28 -4.86 -5.51
C ARG A 517 -19.87 -4.88 -4.96
N VAL A 518 -19.65 -5.63 -3.88
CA VAL A 518 -18.35 -5.81 -3.25
C VAL A 518 -17.89 -7.24 -3.40
N ILE A 519 -16.65 -7.42 -3.83
CA ILE A 519 -15.99 -8.72 -3.98
C ILE A 519 -14.70 -8.70 -3.16
N HIS A 520 -14.53 -9.68 -2.29
CA HIS A 520 -13.25 -9.98 -1.62
C HIS A 520 -12.67 -11.24 -2.25
N GLU A 521 -11.39 -11.23 -2.60
CA GLU A 521 -10.66 -12.39 -3.10
C GLU A 521 -9.42 -12.64 -2.24
N TRP A 522 -9.28 -13.87 -1.76
CA TRP A 522 -8.14 -14.29 -0.94
C TRP A 522 -7.75 -15.74 -1.24
N ASP A 523 -6.53 -16.08 -0.86
CA ASP A 523 -6.00 -17.43 -0.95
C ASP A 523 -5.79 -17.99 0.45
N GLU A 524 -6.33 -19.20 0.69
CA GLU A 524 -6.07 -19.99 1.91
C GLU A 524 -4.84 -20.87 1.66
N ILE A 525 -3.78 -20.68 2.45
CA ILE A 525 -2.52 -21.40 2.27
C ILE A 525 -2.65 -22.81 2.87
N ALA A 526 -2.65 -23.83 2.01
CA ALA A 526 -2.83 -25.23 2.38
C ALA A 526 -1.51 -25.94 2.77
N GLY A 527 -0.37 -25.36 2.40
CA GLY A 527 0.97 -25.84 2.76
C GLY A 527 2.00 -25.58 1.66
N ASP A 528 3.27 -25.72 2.00
CA ASP A 528 4.37 -25.59 1.05
C ASP A 528 4.68 -26.93 0.35
N LEU A 529 5.20 -26.84 -0.87
CA LEU A 529 5.58 -27.98 -1.70
C LEU A 529 7.09 -28.17 -1.72
N PRO A 530 7.61 -29.42 -1.72
CA PRO A 530 9.04 -29.69 -1.80
C PRO A 530 9.71 -29.07 -3.04
N ALA A 531 10.97 -28.69 -2.90
CA ALA A 531 11.81 -28.28 -4.03
C ALA A 531 11.96 -29.45 -5.03
N GLY A 532 11.64 -29.20 -6.31
CA GLY A 532 11.92 -30.12 -7.41
C GLY A 532 10.81 -31.12 -7.79
N ASP A 533 9.63 -31.09 -7.17
CA ASP A 533 8.51 -31.92 -7.65
C ASP A 533 7.90 -31.28 -8.91
N SER A 534 8.25 -31.84 -10.08
CA SER A 534 7.71 -31.45 -11.39
C SER A 534 6.33 -32.05 -11.66
N ARG A 535 5.75 -32.80 -10.71
CA ARG A 535 4.38 -33.31 -10.82
C ARG A 535 3.38 -32.27 -10.35
N ALA A 536 2.94 -31.43 -11.28
CA ALA A 536 1.55 -30.97 -11.30
C ALA A 536 0.72 -31.99 -12.11
N PRO A 537 -0.61 -32.12 -11.88
CA PRO A 537 -1.48 -32.82 -12.82
C PRO A 537 -1.46 -32.19 -14.21
#